data_AF-A0AA51FYX0-F1
#
_entry.id   AF-A0AA51FYX0-F1
#
_cell.length_a   1.000
_cell.length_b   1.000
_cell.length_c   1.000
_cell.angle_alpha   90.00
_cell.angle_beta   90.00
_cell.angle_gamma   90.00
#
_symmetry.space_group_name_H-M   'P 1'
#
loop_
_entity.id
_entity.type
_entity.pdbx_description
1 polymer ?
#
loop_
_entity_poly.entity_id
_entity_poly.type
_entity_poly.pdbx_seq_one_letter_code
_entity_poly.pdbx_strand_id
1 'polypeptide(L)' 'AGLGEFRIRDLNDEINKLMREKRHWEVQIKSLGGPDHARVGPKMLDQDGKEVPGNRGYKYFGAAKDLPG' A
#
# COMPACT_ATOMS: atom_id res chain seq x y z
N ALA A 1 3.96 -20.49 -12.11
CA ALA A 1 5.34 -20.16 -11.73
C ALA A 1 5.29 -18.95 -10.79
N GLY A 2 5.20 -19.20 -9.48
CA GLY A 2 5.11 -18.13 -8.47
C GLY A 2 6.51 -17.64 -8.11
N LEU A 3 6.65 -16.31 -7.93
CA LEU A 3 7.78 -15.76 -7.17
C LEU A 3 7.89 -16.54 -5.85
N GLY A 4 9.11 -16.92 -5.44
CA GLY A 4 9.29 -17.61 -4.16
C GLY A 4 8.72 -16.78 -3.00
N GLU A 5 8.24 -17.44 -1.95
CA GLU A 5 7.58 -16.81 -0.79
C GLU A 5 8.37 -15.60 -0.25
N PHE A 6 9.68 -15.75 -0.09
CA PHE A 6 10.57 -14.68 0.36
C PHE A 6 10.47 -13.44 -0.54
N ARG A 7 10.48 -13.64 -1.87
CA ARG A 7 10.41 -12.54 -2.83
C ARG A 7 9.04 -11.86 -2.81
N ILE A 8 7.96 -12.61 -2.56
CA ILE A 8 6.62 -12.03 -2.39
C ILE A 8 6.59 -11.14 -1.14
N ARG A 9 7.21 -11.54 -0.03
CA ARG A 9 7.31 -10.73 1.20
C ARG A 9 8.11 -9.45 0.96
N ASP A 10 9.29 -9.56 0.34
CA ASP A 10 10.13 -8.39 0.02
C ASP A 10 9.38 -7.35 -0.81
N LEU A 11 8.66 -7.81 -1.84
CA LEU A 11 7.86 -6.93 -2.68
C LEU A 11 6.72 -6.28 -1.88
N ASN A 12 6.09 -7.03 -0.98
CA ASN A 12 5.04 -6.50 -0.12
C ASN A 12 5.60 -5.42 0.84
N ASP A 13 6.79 -5.63 1.39
CA ASP A 13 7.48 -4.65 2.22
C ASP A 13 7.85 -3.39 1.44
N GLU A 14 8.33 -3.55 0.20
CA GLU A 14 8.64 -2.45 -0.70
C GLU A 14 7.40 -1.62 -1.04
N ILE A 15 6.27 -2.26 -1.35
CA ILE A 15 5.00 -1.57 -1.57
C ILE A 15 4.59 -0.81 -0.31
N ASN A 16 4.65 -1.42 0.88
CA ASN A 16 4.31 -0.74 2.13
C ASN A 16 5.24 0.43 2.44
N LYS A 17 6.51 0.37 2.04
CA LYS A 17 7.45 1.50 2.14
C LYS A 17 7.04 2.65 1.21
N LEU A 18 6.78 2.35 -0.06
CA LEU A 18 6.35 3.34 -1.05
C LEU A 18 5.03 4.01 -0.64
N MET A 19 4.09 3.26 -0.06
CA MET A 19 2.81 3.82 0.41
C MET A 19 2.98 4.78 1.59
N ARG A 20 3.92 4.50 2.50
CA ARG A 20 4.27 5.43 3.59
C ARG A 20 4.91 6.70 3.04
N GLU A 21 5.83 6.55 2.09
CA GLU A 21 6.49 7.68 1.43
C GLU A 21 5.49 8.55 0.66
N LYS A 22 4.59 7.93 -0.13
CA LYS A 22 3.48 8.63 -0.80
C LYS A 22 2.67 9.46 0.20
N ARG A 23 2.25 8.88 1.33
CA ARG A 23 1.49 9.60 2.35
C ARG A 23 2.27 10.80 2.90
N HIS A 24 3.57 10.66 3.10
CA HIS A 24 4.42 11.76 3.55
C HIS A 24 4.43 12.91 2.53
N TRP A 25 4.59 12.59 1.25
CA TRP A 25 4.54 13.57 0.18
C TRP A 25 3.17 14.24 0.04
N GLU A 26 2.07 13.50 0.19
CA GLU A 26 0.72 14.09 0.15
C GLU A 26 0.49 15.09 1.28
N VAL A 27 1.01 14.82 2.47
CA VAL A 27 0.98 15.78 3.60
C VAL A 27 1.80 17.02 3.28
N GLN A 28 2.98 16.85 2.67
CA GLN A 28 3.84 17.97 2.30
C GLN A 28 3.24 18.84 1.18
N ILE A 29 2.62 18.23 0.16
CA ILE A 29 1.93 18.97 -0.90
C ILE A 29 0.81 19.82 -0.30
N LYS A 30 0.01 19.25 0.62
CA LYS A 30 -1.05 19.99 1.30
C LYS A 30 -0.51 21.11 2.19
N SER A 31 0.57 20.89 2.93
CA SER A 31 1.16 21.91 3.81
C SER A 31 1.70 23.11 3.03
N LEU A 32 2.15 22.89 1.80
CA LEU A 32 2.59 23.92 0.86
C LEU A 32 1.44 24.62 0.12
N GLY A 33 0.19 24.35 0.50
CA GLY A 33 -1.01 24.95 -0.13
C GLY A 33 -1.47 24.25 -1.42
N GLY A 34 -0.92 23.08 -1.72
CA GLY A 34 -1.34 22.26 -2.85
C GLY A 34 -2.60 21.43 -2.59
N PRO A 35 -3.03 20.60 -3.56
CA PRO A 35 -4.24 19.80 -3.46
C PRO A 35 -4.19 18.73 -2.35
N ASP A 36 -5.34 18.46 -1.72
CA ASP A 36 -5.49 17.37 -0.75
C ASP A 36 -5.72 16.02 -1.46
N HIS A 37 -4.61 15.40 -1.89
CA HIS A 37 -4.64 14.10 -2.57
C HIS A 37 -5.14 12.95 -1.69
N ALA A 38 -4.97 13.04 -0.37
CA ALA A 38 -5.48 12.03 0.56
C ALA A 38 -7.02 11.99 0.60
N ARG A 39 -7.68 13.13 0.33
CA ARG A 39 -9.15 13.25 0.30
C ARG A 39 -9.77 12.78 -1.02
N VAL A 40 -9.07 12.97 -2.13
CA VAL A 40 -9.60 12.74 -3.50
C VAL A 40 -9.08 11.43 -4.10
N GLY A 41 -7.99 10.89 -3.55
CA GLY A 41 -7.36 9.68 -4.06
C GLY A 41 -8.27 8.44 -3.99
N PRO A 42 -8.05 7.45 -4.88
CA PRO A 42 -8.80 6.21 -4.86
C PRO A 42 -8.62 5.51 -3.50
N LYS A 43 -9.72 4.95 -2.97
CA LYS A 43 -9.63 4.01 -1.85
C LYS A 43 -8.68 2.88 -2.27
N MET A 44 -7.80 2.43 -1.38
CA MET A 44 -6.92 1.29 -1.68
C MET A 44 -7.75 0.01 -1.73
N LEU A 45 -8.23 -0.28 -2.92
CA LEU A 45 -8.95 -1.49 -3.26
C LEU A 45 -7.99 -2.49 -3.93
N ASP A 46 -8.22 -3.78 -3.71
CA ASP A 46 -7.56 -4.85 -4.43
C ASP A 46 -8.16 -5.06 -5.83
N GLN A 47 -7.67 -6.09 -6.55
CA GLN A 47 -8.17 -6.43 -7.89
C GLN A 47 -9.67 -6.78 -7.91
N ASP A 48 -10.25 -7.17 -6.77
CA ASP A 48 -11.67 -7.50 -6.61
C ASP A 48 -12.49 -6.28 -6.16
N GLY A 49 -11.88 -5.09 -6.08
CA GLY A 49 -12.54 -3.88 -5.62
C GLY A 49 -12.81 -3.84 -4.11
N LYS A 50 -12.18 -4.73 -3.33
CA LYS A 50 -12.31 -4.79 -1.86
C LYS A 50 -11.17 -4.06 -1.18
N GLU A 51 -11.41 -3.52 0.01
CA GLU A 51 -10.35 -2.88 0.77
C GLU A 51 -9.19 -3.85 1.05
N VAL A 52 -7.96 -3.43 0.73
CA VAL A 52 -6.78 -4.27 0.93
C VAL A 52 -6.62 -4.57 2.43
N PRO A 53 -6.63 -5.86 2.85
CA PRO A 53 -6.50 -6.25 4.25
C PRO A 53 -5.13 -5.85 4.81
N GLY A 54 -5.10 -5.49 6.09
CA GLY A 54 -3.90 -5.03 6.76
C GLY A 54 -4.11 -4.67 8.23
N ASN A 55 -3.00 -4.53 8.97
CA ASN A 55 -2.99 -4.14 10.37
C ASN A 55 -1.96 -3.02 10.60
N ARG A 56 -2.31 -2.03 11.44
CA ARG A 56 -1.42 -0.90 11.83
C ARG A 56 -0.65 -0.24 10.67
N GLY A 57 -1.26 -0.13 9.50
CA GLY A 57 -0.67 0.53 8.33
C GLY A 57 0.20 -0.37 7.44
N TYR A 58 0.33 -1.66 7.77
CA TYR A 58 0.90 -2.67 6.88
C TYR A 58 -0.22 -3.39 6.14
N LYS A 59 -0.09 -3.53 4.82
CA LYS A 59 -1.08 -4.14 3.93
C LYS A 59 -0.49 -5.32 3.18
N TYR A 60 -1.33 -6.30 2.86
CA TYR A 60 -0.93 -7.48 2.09
C TYR A 60 -1.50 -7.38 0.68
N PHE A 61 -0.61 -7.27 -0.32
CA PHE A 61 -0.97 -7.08 -1.72
C PHE A 61 -0.80 -8.39 -2.50
N GLY A 62 -1.75 -8.66 -3.41
CA GLY A 62 -1.71 -9.87 -4.26
C GLY A 62 -1.47 -11.15 -3.47
N ALA A 63 -0.53 -11.97 -3.92
CA ALA A 63 -0.18 -13.25 -3.32
C ALA A 63 0.37 -13.15 -1.87
N ALA A 64 0.75 -11.96 -1.40
CA ALA A 64 1.20 -11.78 -0.02
C ALA A 64 0.08 -11.99 1.01
N LYS A 65 -1.19 -11.91 0.59
CA LYS A 65 -2.37 -12.15 1.46
C LYS A 65 -2.49 -13.60 1.89
N ASP A 66 -1.98 -14.52 1.08
CA ASP A 66 -2.13 -15.97 1.26
C ASP A 66 -0.91 -16.61 1.93
N LEU A 67 0.11 -15.81 2.26
CA LEU A 67 1.31 -16.30 2.93
C LEU A 67 1.04 -16.57 4.42
N PRO A 68 1.63 -17.64 5.00
CA PRO A 68 1.52 -17.91 6.43
C PRO A 68 2.10 -16.77 7.27
N GLY A 69 1.56 -16.56 8.47
CA GLY A 69 1.97 -15.49 9.39
C GLY A 69 3.38 -15.64 9.92
#